data_AF-A0A7Y3JJ84-F1
#
_entry.id   AF-A0A7Y3JJ84-F1
#
_cell.length_a   1.000
_cell.length_b   1.000
_cell.length_c   1.000
_cell.angle_alpha   90.00
_cell.angle_beta   90.00
_cell.angle_gamma   90.00
#
_symmetry.space_group_name_H-M   'P 1'
#
loop_
_entity.id
_entity.type
_entity.pdbx_description
1 polymer ?
#
loop_
_entity_poly.entity_id
_entity_poly.type
_entity_poly.pdbx_seq_one_letter_code
_entity_poly.pdbx_strand_id
1 'polypeptide(L)'
;MSGSQSGFFQKVGSTRVVPLYGKIVLLFVFFLLVSNFTTNYINLVLNRSQQVKLMNELLVKELKENYITASTQFDVYSYDQKLEESQKALAQAALPSLTRANSMAFGVRDDGSFLYFASPTLKWTSFPDQTALQKLISLRDAGTSEGPIEFQAGGQNFFGYYKYQKGWNVFLVRAEDQQVFLAASWSIFWVVGLLILVITLVTLVLSVWLLRHLFRYVDLITKSLMEMQESQELSSITLHGAPNDDITYLGLSFNALSSTIRNLMNIFRKFVTQDVASRAYKERQIKLEGTKQELTILFTDIKGFTYMTETLGNDIIKLLNLHYDKAIRHI
;
A
#
# COMPACT_ATOMS: atom_id res chain seq x y z
N MET A 1 32.26 3.43 -30.32
CA MET A 1 30.98 2.70 -30.43
C MET A 1 29.88 3.68 -30.06
N SER A 2 29.12 4.11 -31.06
CA SER A 2 28.11 5.18 -30.97
C SER A 2 26.86 4.68 -30.26
N GLY A 3 26.55 5.26 -29.09
CA GLY A 3 25.35 4.98 -28.32
C GLY A 3 24.11 5.59 -28.97
N SER A 4 23.28 4.74 -29.58
CA SER A 4 21.93 5.11 -30.02
C SER A 4 21.07 5.45 -28.80
N GLN A 5 20.78 6.74 -28.62
CA GLN A 5 19.78 7.24 -27.68
C GLN A 5 18.39 7.05 -28.30
N SER A 6 17.74 5.93 -28.02
CA SER A 6 16.32 5.75 -28.28
C SER A 6 15.76 4.69 -27.34
N GLY A 7 15.30 5.14 -26.18
CA GLY A 7 14.60 4.31 -25.22
C GLY A 7 14.68 4.94 -23.85
N PHE A 8 13.56 4.95 -23.13
CA PHE A 8 13.29 5.52 -21.81
C PHE A 8 14.26 5.13 -20.66
N PHE A 9 15.37 4.47 -20.97
CA PHE A 9 16.29 3.86 -20.03
C PHE A 9 17.73 4.00 -20.51
N GLN A 10 18.58 4.55 -19.65
CA GLN A 10 20.02 4.60 -19.86
C GLN A 10 20.65 3.21 -19.69
N LYS A 11 21.63 2.88 -20.53
CA LYS A 11 22.37 1.61 -20.49
C LYS A 11 23.84 1.89 -20.19
N VAL A 12 24.42 1.06 -19.34
CA VAL A 12 25.86 1.06 -19.04
C VAL A 12 26.40 -0.33 -19.43
N GLY A 13 27.19 -0.39 -20.51
CA GLY A 13 27.59 -1.66 -21.11
C GLY A 13 26.39 -2.48 -21.58
N SER A 14 26.21 -3.69 -21.04
CA SER A 14 25.05 -4.56 -21.30
C SER A 14 23.89 -4.37 -20.29
N THR A 15 24.08 -3.57 -19.24
CA THR A 15 23.13 -3.48 -18.12
C THR A 15 22.25 -2.24 -18.23
N ARG A 16 20.93 -2.41 -18.06
CA ARG A 16 19.95 -1.33 -18.07
C ARG A 16 19.85 -0.70 -16.68
N VAL A 17 20.05 0.62 -16.59
CA VAL A 17 19.89 1.37 -15.35
C VAL A 17 18.44 1.85 -15.26
N VAL A 18 17.74 1.39 -14.22
CA VAL A 18 16.37 1.82 -13.90
C VAL A 18 16.44 2.66 -12.63
N PRO A 19 15.89 3.88 -12.61
CA PRO A 19 15.94 4.74 -11.43
C PRO A 19 15.37 4.03 -10.21
N LEU A 20 16.15 4.01 -9.13
CA LEU A 20 15.79 3.29 -7.90
C LEU A 20 14.49 3.85 -7.30
N TYR A 21 14.32 5.17 -7.35
CA TYR A 21 13.13 5.84 -6.83
C TYR A 21 11.84 5.30 -7.49
N GLY A 22 11.86 5.02 -8.79
CA GLY A 22 10.66 4.58 -9.52
C GLY A 22 10.19 3.20 -9.07
N LYS A 23 11.13 2.27 -8.85
CA LYS A 23 10.84 0.93 -8.32
C LYS A 23 10.29 1.00 -6.90
N ILE A 24 10.93 1.78 -6.04
CA ILE A 24 10.54 1.92 -4.63
C ILE A 24 9.18 2.59 -4.51
N VAL A 25 8.95 3.69 -5.24
CA VAL A 25 7.64 4.39 -5.25
C VAL A 25 6.55 3.44 -5.72
N LEU A 26 6.76 2.68 -6.80
CA LEU A 26 5.73 1.76 -7.30
C LEU A 26 5.38 0.69 -6.25
N LEU A 27 6.38 0.05 -5.64
CA LEU A 27 6.15 -0.92 -4.56
C LEU A 27 5.43 -0.28 -3.38
N PHE A 28 5.87 0.90 -2.95
CA PHE A 28 5.30 1.60 -1.82
C PHE A 28 3.84 2.00 -2.06
N VAL A 29 3.53 2.57 -3.24
CA VAL A 29 2.16 2.92 -3.64
C VAL A 29 1.29 1.67 -3.69
N PHE A 30 1.79 0.58 -4.26
CA PHE A 30 1.08 -0.70 -4.27
C PHE A 30 0.75 -1.18 -2.85
N PHE A 31 1.74 -1.24 -1.96
CA PHE A 31 1.51 -1.67 -0.57
C PHE A 31 0.58 -0.73 0.19
N LEU A 32 0.71 0.58 0.00
CA LEU A 32 -0.15 1.57 0.65
C LEU A 32 -1.60 1.37 0.20
N LEU A 33 -1.85 1.23 -1.10
CA LEU A 33 -3.19 1.01 -1.63
C LEU A 33 -3.79 -0.32 -1.16
N VAL A 34 -3.01 -1.41 -1.24
CA VAL A 34 -3.46 -2.73 -0.78
C VAL A 34 -3.80 -2.69 0.71
N SER A 35 -2.95 -2.09 1.54
CA SER A 35 -3.18 -1.94 2.97
C SER A 35 -4.44 -1.13 3.26
N ASN A 36 -4.58 0.05 2.65
CA ASN A 36 -5.71 0.95 2.90
C ASN A 36 -7.03 0.32 2.45
N PHE A 37 -7.05 -0.27 1.26
CA PHE A 37 -8.23 -0.94 0.71
C PHE A 37 -8.63 -2.14 1.55
N THR A 38 -7.66 -2.98 1.94
CA THR A 38 -7.93 -4.18 2.74
C THR A 38 -8.48 -3.83 4.11
N THR A 39 -7.85 -2.88 4.83
CA THR A 39 -8.32 -2.45 6.16
C THR A 39 -9.71 -1.84 6.09
N ASN A 40 -9.99 -0.99 5.09
CA ASN A 40 -11.32 -0.42 4.91
C ASN A 40 -12.37 -1.49 4.60
N TYR A 41 -12.08 -2.40 3.67
CA TYR A 41 -12.96 -3.51 3.33
C TYR A 41 -13.30 -4.37 4.56
N ILE A 42 -12.29 -4.75 5.36
CA ILE A 42 -12.50 -5.52 6.59
C ILE A 42 -13.38 -4.74 7.57
N ASN A 43 -13.12 -3.45 7.76
CA ASN A 43 -13.92 -2.61 8.67
C ASN A 43 -15.39 -2.57 8.25
N LEU A 44 -15.66 -2.41 6.95
CA LEU A 44 -17.02 -2.40 6.40
C LEU A 44 -17.75 -3.73 6.62
N VAL A 45 -17.07 -4.86 6.37
CA VAL A 45 -17.63 -6.19 6.57
C VAL A 45 -17.93 -6.44 8.05
N LEU A 46 -17.00 -6.11 8.94
CA LEU A 46 -17.18 -6.26 10.38
C LEU A 46 -18.31 -5.39 10.93
N ASN A 47 -18.38 -4.13 10.50
CA ASN A 47 -19.44 -3.20 10.92
C ASN A 47 -20.82 -3.72 10.47
N ARG A 48 -20.95 -4.14 9.21
CA ARG A 48 -22.20 -4.72 8.70
C ARG A 48 -22.60 -5.99 9.47
N SER A 49 -21.64 -6.87 9.75
CA SER A 49 -21.88 -8.08 10.54
C SER A 49 -22.41 -7.74 11.94
N GLN A 50 -21.79 -6.77 12.61
CA GLN A 50 -22.21 -6.32 13.94
C GLN A 50 -23.59 -5.66 13.93
N GLN A 51 -23.91 -4.86 12.91
CA GLN A 51 -25.24 -4.26 12.74
C GLN A 51 -26.33 -5.33 12.59
N VAL A 52 -26.08 -6.37 11.78
CA VAL A 52 -27.02 -7.50 11.63
C VAL A 52 -27.18 -8.27 12.93
N LYS A 53 -26.09 -8.51 13.68
CA LYS A 53 -26.17 -9.17 14.98
C LYS A 53 -27.04 -8.38 15.97
N LEU A 54 -26.80 -7.07 16.10
CA LEU A 54 -27.58 -6.19 16.96
C LEU A 54 -29.06 -6.12 16.53
N MET A 55 -29.32 -6.13 15.22
CA MET A 55 -30.69 -6.22 14.69
C MET A 55 -31.37 -7.50 15.14
N ASN A 56 -30.70 -8.65 15.02
CA ASN A 56 -31.26 -9.94 15.44
C ASN A 56 -31.56 -9.96 16.94
N GLU A 57 -30.63 -9.48 17.77
CA GLU A 57 -30.83 -9.38 19.23
C GLU A 57 -32.02 -8.48 19.58
N LEU A 58 -32.16 -7.33 18.90
CA LEU A 58 -33.28 -6.41 19.08
C LEU A 58 -34.62 -7.04 18.67
N LEU A 59 -34.68 -7.63 17.47
CA LEU A 59 -35.90 -8.26 16.94
C LEU A 59 -36.38 -9.40 17.84
N VAL A 60 -35.47 -10.25 18.32
CA VAL A 60 -35.80 -11.35 19.22
C VAL A 60 -36.29 -10.82 20.57
N LYS A 61 -35.66 -9.78 21.12
CA LYS A 61 -36.10 -9.14 22.37
C LYS A 61 -37.51 -8.56 22.24
N GLU A 62 -37.76 -7.76 21.20
CA GLU A 62 -39.08 -7.15 20.95
C GLU A 62 -40.16 -8.19 20.66
N LEU A 63 -39.82 -9.26 19.92
CA LEU A 63 -40.73 -10.38 19.70
C LEU A 63 -41.11 -11.09 20.99
N LYS A 64 -40.16 -11.27 21.92
CA LYS A 64 -40.42 -11.87 23.23
C LYS A 64 -41.39 -11.02 24.06
N GLU A 65 -41.22 -9.69 24.04
CA GLU A 65 -42.14 -8.76 24.69
C GLU A 65 -43.54 -8.85 24.06
N ASN A 66 -43.65 -8.82 22.73
CA ASN A 66 -44.91 -8.99 22.01
C ASN A 66 -45.59 -10.34 22.31
N TYR A 67 -44.82 -11.41 22.46
CA TYR A 67 -45.33 -12.73 22.83
C TYR A 67 -45.94 -12.74 24.24
N ILE A 68 -45.26 -12.12 25.21
CA ILE A 68 -45.78 -11.98 26.59
C ILE A 68 -47.08 -11.18 26.57
N THR A 69 -47.11 -10.03 25.89
CA THR A 69 -48.32 -9.21 25.76
C THR A 69 -49.45 -9.98 25.08
N ALA A 70 -49.16 -10.73 24.02
CA ALA A 70 -50.14 -11.58 23.35
C ALA A 70 -50.69 -12.66 24.29
N SER A 71 -49.86 -13.28 25.13
CA SER A 71 -50.31 -14.23 26.14
C SER A 71 -51.25 -13.56 27.14
N THR A 72 -50.86 -12.42 27.71
CA THR A 72 -51.70 -11.69 28.67
C THR A 72 -53.02 -11.25 28.05
N GLN A 73 -53.02 -10.77 26.81
CA GLN A 73 -54.25 -10.37 26.11
C GLN A 73 -55.12 -11.57 25.76
N PHE A 74 -54.55 -12.75 25.54
CA PHE A 74 -55.33 -13.99 25.38
C PHE A 74 -56.10 -14.31 26.66
N ASP A 75 -55.42 -14.21 27.81
CA ASP A 75 -56.06 -14.44 29.10
C ASP A 75 -57.21 -13.44 29.30
N VAL A 76 -56.98 -12.14 29.08
CA VAL A 76 -58.03 -11.11 29.16
C VAL A 76 -59.21 -11.40 28.23
N TYR A 77 -58.93 -11.75 26.96
CA TYR A 77 -59.97 -12.12 25.99
C TYR A 77 -60.78 -13.34 26.45
N SER A 78 -60.13 -14.34 27.05
CA SER A 78 -60.82 -15.53 27.55
C SER A 78 -61.85 -15.22 28.65
N TYR A 79 -61.67 -14.11 29.37
CA TYR A 79 -62.61 -13.64 30.39
C TYR A 79 -63.67 -12.67 29.86
N ASP A 80 -63.28 -11.64 29.10
CA ASP A 80 -64.18 -10.54 28.68
C ASP A 80 -64.84 -10.79 27.30
N GLN A 81 -64.33 -11.75 26.52
CA GLN A 81 -64.77 -12.09 25.14
C GLN A 81 -64.75 -10.94 24.12
N LYS A 82 -64.11 -9.82 24.45
CA LYS A 82 -64.00 -8.65 23.56
C LYS A 82 -62.76 -8.73 22.67
N LEU A 83 -62.90 -9.39 21.53
CA LEU A 83 -61.80 -9.60 20.58
C LEU A 83 -61.20 -8.27 20.07
N GLU A 84 -62.05 -7.31 19.67
CA GLU A 84 -61.59 -6.04 19.11
C GLU A 84 -60.74 -5.22 20.09
N GLU A 85 -61.12 -5.22 21.37
CA GLU A 85 -60.36 -4.52 22.42
C GLU A 85 -58.97 -5.13 22.61
N SER A 86 -58.88 -6.46 22.66
CA SER A 86 -57.60 -7.18 22.74
C SER A 86 -56.72 -6.95 21.50
N GLN A 87 -57.29 -6.96 20.30
CA GLN A 87 -56.55 -6.67 19.06
C GLN A 87 -55.99 -5.25 19.05
N LYS A 88 -56.79 -4.27 19.47
CA LYS A 88 -56.37 -2.88 19.58
C LYS A 88 -55.27 -2.69 20.62
N ALA A 89 -55.40 -3.35 21.78
CA ALA A 89 -54.37 -3.33 22.82
C ALA A 89 -53.04 -3.94 22.34
N LEU A 90 -53.09 -5.05 21.58
CA LEU A 90 -51.89 -5.66 20.99
C LEU A 90 -51.20 -4.74 19.99
N ALA A 91 -51.97 -4.12 19.08
CA ALA A 91 -51.40 -3.19 18.11
C ALA A 91 -50.80 -1.95 18.79
N GLN A 92 -51.45 -1.41 19.82
CA GLN A 92 -50.95 -0.26 20.57
C GLN A 92 -49.73 -0.59 21.41
N ALA A 93 -49.64 -1.79 21.98
CA ALA A 93 -48.48 -2.22 22.76
C ALA A 93 -47.24 -2.44 21.87
N ALA A 94 -47.43 -2.87 20.63
CA ALA A 94 -46.33 -3.08 19.68
C ALA A 94 -45.81 -1.77 19.07
N LEU A 95 -46.65 -0.74 18.89
CA LEU A 95 -46.30 0.49 18.18
C LEU A 95 -45.01 1.21 18.69
N PRO A 96 -44.76 1.33 20.02
CA PRO A 96 -43.60 2.06 20.54
C PRO A 96 -42.25 1.44 20.16
N SER A 97 -42.19 0.13 19.90
CA SER A 97 -40.95 -0.54 19.46
C SER A 97 -40.71 -0.41 17.94
N LEU A 98 -41.70 0.04 17.19
CA LEU A 98 -41.63 0.22 15.74
C LEU A 98 -41.11 1.62 15.39
N THR A 99 -39.80 1.80 15.52
CA THR A 99 -39.16 3.12 15.36
C THR A 99 -38.92 3.55 13.91
N ARG A 100 -38.91 2.61 12.93
CA ARG A 100 -38.63 2.92 11.52
C ARG A 100 -39.91 2.88 10.69
N ALA A 101 -39.88 3.57 9.54
CA ALA A 101 -41.04 3.69 8.65
C ALA A 101 -41.67 2.32 8.33
N ASN A 102 -40.85 1.37 7.88
CA ASN A 102 -41.32 0.05 7.43
C ASN A 102 -41.17 -1.04 8.52
N SER A 103 -40.98 -0.64 9.78
CA SER A 103 -41.01 -1.59 10.90
C SER A 103 -42.43 -2.14 11.06
N MET A 104 -42.54 -3.43 11.33
CA MET A 104 -43.84 -4.05 11.58
C MET A 104 -43.80 -5.11 12.67
N ALA A 105 -44.93 -5.25 13.34
CA ALA A 105 -45.26 -6.33 14.24
C ALA A 105 -46.68 -6.79 13.97
N PHE A 106 -46.90 -8.09 13.81
CA PHE A 106 -48.21 -8.63 13.51
C PHE A 106 -48.37 -10.06 14.01
N GLY A 107 -49.61 -10.49 14.20
CA GLY A 107 -49.96 -11.90 14.37
C GLY A 107 -50.66 -12.40 13.12
N VAL A 108 -50.10 -13.38 12.40
CA VAL A 108 -50.71 -13.96 11.20
C VAL A 108 -51.25 -15.36 11.48
N ARG A 109 -52.46 -15.65 11.00
CA ARG A 109 -53.12 -16.95 11.06
C ARG A 109 -52.75 -17.82 9.85
N ASP A 110 -53.07 -19.10 9.92
CA ASP A 110 -52.82 -20.06 8.83
C ASP A 110 -53.52 -19.68 7.51
N ASP A 111 -54.62 -18.93 7.57
CA ASP A 111 -55.36 -18.42 6.41
C ASP A 111 -54.79 -17.11 5.85
N GLY A 112 -53.73 -16.56 6.46
CA GLY A 112 -53.11 -15.30 6.08
C GLY A 112 -53.81 -14.06 6.63
N SER A 113 -54.87 -14.20 7.40
CA SER A 113 -55.51 -13.08 8.10
C SER A 113 -54.68 -12.64 9.32
N PHE A 114 -54.76 -11.36 9.67
CA PHE A 114 -54.05 -10.82 10.83
C PHE A 114 -54.94 -10.85 12.09
N LEU A 115 -54.39 -11.34 13.21
CA LEU A 115 -54.92 -11.06 14.55
C LEU A 115 -54.77 -9.59 14.89
N TYR A 116 -53.59 -9.04 14.64
CA TYR A 116 -53.32 -7.61 14.70
C TYR A 116 -52.19 -7.29 13.73
N PHE A 117 -52.15 -6.05 13.26
CA PHE A 117 -51.06 -5.54 12.45
C PHE A 117 -50.71 -4.14 12.96
N ALA A 118 -49.44 -3.93 13.28
CA ALA A 118 -48.90 -2.66 13.72
C ALA A 118 -47.72 -2.28 12.81
N SER A 119 -47.81 -1.09 12.22
CA SER A 119 -46.72 -0.45 11.49
C SER A 119 -46.93 1.07 11.49
N PRO A 120 -45.87 1.89 11.53
CA PRO A 120 -46.01 3.35 11.48
C PRO A 120 -46.57 3.86 10.14
N THR A 121 -46.19 3.25 9.01
CA THR A 121 -46.57 3.73 7.67
C THR A 121 -47.33 2.69 6.84
N LEU A 122 -47.08 1.40 7.06
CA LEU A 122 -47.69 0.35 6.27
C LEU A 122 -49.08 0.01 6.80
N LYS A 123 -49.96 -0.38 5.88
CA LYS A 123 -51.30 -0.89 6.21
C LYS A 123 -51.59 -2.08 5.32
N TRP A 124 -51.54 -3.27 5.90
CA TRP A 124 -51.88 -4.51 5.21
C TRP A 124 -53.09 -5.16 5.84
N THR A 125 -54.00 -5.65 5.00
CA THR A 125 -55.23 -6.34 5.43
C THR A 125 -55.03 -7.85 5.58
N SER A 126 -54.06 -8.41 4.87
CA SER A 126 -53.66 -9.82 4.92
C SER A 126 -52.18 -9.97 4.64
N PHE A 127 -51.59 -11.11 5.01
CA PHE A 127 -50.19 -11.38 4.76
C PHE A 127 -49.95 -11.60 3.26
N PRO A 128 -49.05 -10.82 2.63
CA PRO A 128 -48.91 -10.80 1.17
C PRO A 128 -48.10 -11.98 0.61
N ASP A 129 -47.19 -12.56 1.40
CA ASP A 129 -46.27 -13.61 0.94
C ASP A 129 -46.77 -15.01 1.32
N GLN A 130 -47.58 -15.61 0.45
CA GLN A 130 -48.11 -16.95 0.71
C GLN A 130 -47.02 -18.02 0.81
N THR A 131 -45.89 -17.86 0.11
CA THR A 131 -44.79 -18.83 0.14
C THR A 131 -44.11 -18.82 1.51
N ALA A 132 -43.86 -17.63 2.08
CA ALA A 132 -43.33 -17.51 3.42
C ALA A 132 -44.30 -18.06 4.48
N LEU A 133 -45.61 -17.85 4.33
CA LEU A 133 -46.62 -18.38 5.25
C LEU A 133 -46.66 -19.92 5.25
N GLN A 134 -46.66 -20.53 4.06
CA GLN A 134 -46.61 -22.00 3.94
C GLN A 134 -45.34 -22.58 4.57
N LYS A 135 -44.22 -21.87 4.45
CA LYS A 135 -42.99 -22.24 5.15
C LYS A 135 -43.17 -22.22 6.67
N LEU A 136 -43.79 -21.20 7.26
CA LEU A 136 -44.08 -21.16 8.70
C LEU A 136 -44.97 -22.31 9.17
N ILE A 137 -46.02 -22.62 8.41
CA ILE A 137 -46.95 -23.72 8.70
C ILE A 137 -46.19 -25.05 8.69
N SER A 138 -45.41 -25.30 7.64
CA SER A 138 -44.60 -26.53 7.53
C SER A 138 -43.58 -26.68 8.68
N LEU A 139 -42.94 -25.57 9.10
CA LEU A 139 -42.00 -25.56 10.22
C LEU A 139 -42.70 -25.86 11.56
N ARG A 140 -43.89 -25.29 11.80
CA ARG A 140 -44.70 -25.59 12.98
C ARG A 140 -45.06 -27.08 13.02
N ASP A 141 -45.52 -27.64 11.90
CA ASP A 141 -45.93 -29.04 11.80
C ASP A 141 -44.74 -29.99 11.97
N ALA A 142 -43.53 -29.55 11.60
CA ALA A 142 -42.26 -30.22 11.90
C ALA A 142 -41.74 -30.02 13.33
N GLY A 143 -42.49 -29.33 14.20
CA GLY A 143 -42.16 -29.09 15.61
C GLY A 143 -41.33 -27.83 15.91
N THR A 144 -41.02 -27.02 14.90
CA THR A 144 -40.27 -25.76 15.05
C THR A 144 -41.23 -24.58 15.23
N SER A 145 -41.28 -24.03 16.46
CA SER A 145 -42.25 -22.98 16.82
C SER A 145 -41.69 -21.55 16.82
N GLU A 146 -40.39 -21.37 16.59
CA GLU A 146 -39.76 -20.05 16.51
C GLU A 146 -38.55 -20.08 15.57
N GLY A 147 -38.21 -18.93 14.99
CA GLY A 147 -37.08 -18.82 14.08
C GLY A 147 -37.05 -17.53 13.27
N PRO A 148 -36.04 -17.36 12.41
CA PRO A 148 -35.99 -16.25 11.46
C PRO A 148 -37.00 -16.47 10.32
N ILE A 149 -37.50 -15.37 9.77
CA ILE A 149 -38.37 -15.35 8.59
C ILE A 149 -37.89 -14.26 7.63
N GLU A 150 -37.93 -14.59 6.34
CA GLU A 150 -37.74 -13.66 5.23
C GLU A 150 -38.98 -13.72 4.35
N PHE A 151 -39.49 -12.57 3.94
CA PHE A 151 -40.66 -12.48 3.07
C PHE A 151 -40.62 -11.21 2.21
N GLN A 152 -41.36 -11.23 1.10
CA GLN A 152 -41.46 -10.10 0.18
C GLN A 152 -42.84 -9.45 0.23
N ALA A 153 -42.88 -8.13 0.29
CA ALA A 153 -44.13 -7.38 0.25
C ALA A 153 -43.94 -6.03 -0.45
N GLY A 154 -44.82 -5.70 -1.40
CA GLY A 154 -44.75 -4.41 -2.10
C GLY A 154 -43.43 -4.15 -2.84
N GLY A 155 -42.73 -5.20 -3.28
CA GLY A 155 -41.41 -5.11 -3.92
C GLY A 155 -40.23 -4.90 -2.95
N GLN A 156 -40.48 -4.94 -1.64
CA GLN A 156 -39.45 -4.84 -0.60
C GLN A 156 -39.24 -6.20 0.08
N ASN A 157 -38.01 -6.42 0.55
CA ASN A 157 -37.63 -7.62 1.29
C ASN A 157 -37.59 -7.31 2.79
N PHE A 158 -38.34 -8.10 3.55
CA PHE A 158 -38.41 -7.99 5.00
C PHE A 158 -37.67 -9.15 5.64
N PHE A 159 -36.94 -8.83 6.70
CA PHE A 159 -36.29 -9.81 7.56
C PHE A 159 -36.85 -9.66 8.97
N GLY A 160 -37.17 -10.78 9.61
CA GLY A 160 -37.78 -10.78 10.91
C GLY A 160 -37.56 -12.07 11.67
N TYR A 161 -38.15 -12.12 12.86
CA TYR A 161 -38.28 -13.33 13.65
C TYR A 161 -39.75 -13.61 13.89
N TYR A 162 -40.09 -14.90 13.95
CA TYR A 162 -41.42 -15.36 14.27
C TYR A 162 -41.41 -16.26 15.50
N LYS A 163 -42.54 -16.29 16.19
CA LYS A 163 -42.84 -17.24 17.26
C LYS A 163 -44.32 -17.60 17.24
N TYR A 164 -44.61 -18.89 17.17
CA TYR A 164 -45.96 -19.41 17.19
C TYR A 164 -46.55 -19.31 18.60
N GLN A 165 -47.74 -18.71 18.69
CA GLN A 165 -48.47 -18.54 19.94
C GLN A 165 -49.71 -19.43 19.97
N LYS A 166 -49.72 -20.37 20.92
CA LYS A 166 -50.72 -21.44 21.00
C LYS A 166 -52.11 -20.93 21.33
N GLY A 167 -52.24 -20.00 22.28
CA GLY A 167 -53.56 -19.50 22.72
C GLY A 167 -54.35 -18.88 21.57
N TRP A 168 -53.72 -17.99 20.82
CA TRP A 168 -54.36 -17.32 19.69
C TRP A 168 -54.38 -18.12 18.39
N ASN A 169 -53.65 -19.24 18.31
CA ASN A 169 -53.36 -19.98 17.07
C ASN A 169 -52.84 -19.06 15.95
N VAL A 170 -51.77 -18.30 16.25
CA VAL A 170 -51.14 -17.35 15.31
C VAL A 170 -49.63 -17.41 15.37
N PHE A 171 -48.98 -17.04 14.27
CA PHE A 171 -47.56 -16.70 14.24
C PHE A 171 -47.38 -15.22 14.54
N LEU A 172 -46.76 -14.91 15.68
CA LEU A 172 -46.34 -13.54 15.98
C LEU A 172 -45.04 -13.28 15.25
N VAL A 173 -44.98 -12.17 14.51
CA VAL A 173 -43.84 -11.79 13.70
C VAL A 173 -43.42 -10.37 14.07
N ARG A 174 -42.12 -10.17 14.24
CA ARG A 174 -41.48 -8.86 14.29
C ARG A 174 -40.50 -8.77 13.13
N ALA A 175 -40.73 -7.81 12.23
CA ALA A 175 -39.95 -7.70 11.00
C ALA A 175 -39.55 -6.25 10.68
N GLU A 176 -38.40 -6.11 10.03
CA GLU A 176 -37.83 -4.86 9.57
C GLU A 176 -37.53 -4.95 8.07
N ASP A 177 -37.59 -3.80 7.40
CA ASP A 177 -37.12 -3.67 6.04
C ASP A 177 -35.60 -3.80 6.01
N GLN A 178 -35.12 -4.84 5.31
CA GLN A 178 -33.71 -5.18 5.25
C GLN A 178 -32.87 -4.07 4.60
N GLN A 179 -33.44 -3.35 3.63
CA GLN A 179 -32.76 -2.27 2.93
C GLN A 179 -32.73 -1.01 3.79
N VAL A 180 -33.85 -0.63 4.41
CA VAL A 180 -33.92 0.58 5.24
C VAL A 180 -33.02 0.50 6.47
N PHE A 181 -32.91 -0.69 7.09
CA PHE A 181 -32.00 -0.87 8.22
C PHE A 181 -30.54 -0.64 7.84
N LEU A 182 -30.10 -1.19 6.71
CA LEU A 182 -28.75 -1.00 6.19
C LEU A 182 -28.57 0.40 5.57
N ALA A 183 -29.63 1.00 5.05
CA ALA A 183 -29.66 2.32 4.40
C ALA A 183 -29.22 3.44 5.35
N ALA A 184 -29.61 3.36 6.63
CA ALA A 184 -29.23 4.35 7.64
C ALA A 184 -27.71 4.50 7.80
N SER A 185 -26.93 3.47 7.44
CA SER A 185 -25.47 3.48 7.49
C SER A 185 -24.81 4.12 6.27
N TRP A 186 -25.55 4.41 5.18
CA TRP A 186 -24.95 4.89 3.93
C TRP A 186 -24.36 6.31 4.04
N SER A 187 -24.96 7.19 4.85
CA SER A 187 -24.41 8.53 5.09
C SER A 187 -23.04 8.44 5.78
N ILE A 188 -22.95 7.60 6.81
CA ILE A 188 -21.71 7.33 7.56
C ILE A 188 -20.67 6.70 6.63
N PHE A 189 -21.09 5.73 5.81
CA PHE A 189 -20.24 5.09 4.82
C PHE A 189 -19.58 6.11 3.87
N TRP A 190 -20.36 7.02 3.29
CA TRP A 190 -19.84 8.02 2.36
C TRP A 190 -18.90 9.01 3.04
N VAL A 191 -19.23 9.48 4.24
CA VAL A 191 -18.38 10.41 5.00
C VAL A 191 -17.04 9.75 5.35
N VAL A 192 -17.06 8.53 5.87
CA VAL A 192 -15.85 7.78 6.22
C VAL A 192 -15.05 7.42 4.96
N GLY A 193 -15.71 6.99 3.89
CA GLY A 193 -15.07 6.67 2.62
C GLY A 193 -14.36 7.88 1.99
N LEU A 194 -15.00 9.06 2.03
CA LEU A 194 -14.39 10.30 1.55
C LEU A 194 -13.19 10.72 2.40
N LEU A 195 -13.30 10.60 3.73
CA LEU A 195 -12.20 10.90 4.64
C LEU A 195 -10.99 9.98 4.36
N ILE A 196 -11.22 8.68 4.21
CA ILE A 196 -10.18 7.71 3.88
C ILE A 196 -9.52 8.07 2.54
N LEU A 197 -10.32 8.35 1.51
CA LEU A 197 -9.81 8.73 0.19
C LEU A 197 -8.92 9.98 0.24
N VAL A 198 -9.33 11.00 0.99
CA VAL A 198 -8.54 12.23 1.17
C VAL A 198 -7.22 11.93 1.88
N ILE A 199 -7.24 11.16 2.97
CA ILE A 199 -6.02 10.79 3.70
C ILE A 199 -5.10 9.94 2.82
N THR A 200 -5.63 8.97 2.07
CA THR A 200 -4.86 8.14 1.13
C THR A 200 -4.20 9.02 0.05
N LEU A 201 -4.90 10.01 -0.49
CA LEU A 201 -4.35 10.88 -1.51
C LEU A 201 -3.26 11.82 -0.95
N VAL A 202 -3.48 12.37 0.24
CA VAL A 202 -2.49 13.22 0.93
C VAL A 202 -1.23 12.42 1.25
N THR A 203 -1.38 11.22 1.81
CA THR A 203 -0.25 10.34 2.12
C THR A 203 0.50 9.90 0.86
N LEU A 204 -0.21 9.56 -0.22
CA LEU A 204 0.40 9.24 -1.52
C LEU A 204 1.28 10.40 -2.04
N VAL A 205 0.74 11.62 -2.05
CA VAL A 205 1.46 12.81 -2.52
C VAL A 205 2.70 13.07 -1.67
N LEU A 206 2.54 13.05 -0.34
CA LEU A 206 3.64 13.25 0.60
C LEU A 206 4.72 12.17 0.44
N SER A 207 4.34 10.90 0.30
CA SER A 207 5.29 9.80 0.12
C SER A 207 6.07 9.92 -1.19
N VAL A 208 5.42 10.24 -2.30
CA VAL A 208 6.10 10.45 -3.59
C VAL A 208 7.06 11.63 -3.50
N TRP A 209 6.63 12.74 -2.87
CA TRP A 209 7.46 13.92 -2.67
C TRP A 209 8.70 13.60 -1.82
N LEU A 210 8.51 12.92 -0.69
CA LEU A 210 9.58 12.55 0.25
C LEU A 210 10.58 11.58 -0.38
N LEU A 211 10.11 10.53 -1.08
CA LEU A 211 11.00 9.58 -1.75
C LEU A 211 11.81 10.25 -2.86
N ARG A 212 11.20 11.15 -3.65
CA ARG A 212 11.94 11.94 -4.65
C ARG A 212 13.01 12.82 -4.02
N HIS A 213 12.71 13.42 -2.86
CA HIS A 213 13.68 14.24 -2.15
C HIS A 213 14.87 13.41 -1.63
N LEU A 214 14.61 12.28 -0.98
CA LEU A 214 15.65 11.41 -0.42
C LEU A 214 16.54 10.79 -1.50
N PHE A 215 15.96 10.28 -2.59
CA PHE A 215 16.73 9.59 -3.63
C PHE A 215 17.41 10.53 -4.65
N ARG A 216 17.24 11.85 -4.54
CA ARG A 216 17.81 12.82 -5.50
C ARG A 216 19.33 12.68 -5.66
N TYR A 217 20.05 12.40 -4.58
CA TYR A 217 21.51 12.27 -4.61
C TYR A 217 21.98 10.94 -5.22
N VAL A 218 21.16 9.88 -5.18
CA VAL A 218 21.46 8.63 -5.89
C VAL A 218 21.50 8.85 -7.39
N ASP A 219 20.52 9.59 -7.92
CA ASP A 219 20.47 9.93 -9.35
C ASP A 219 21.66 10.83 -9.75
N LEU A 220 22.04 11.79 -8.89
CA LEU A 220 23.20 12.65 -9.13
C LEU A 220 24.50 11.83 -9.18
N ILE A 221 24.75 10.98 -8.18
CA ILE A 221 25.92 10.10 -8.13
C ILE A 221 25.94 9.19 -9.36
N THR A 222 24.81 8.55 -9.70
CA THR A 222 24.71 7.64 -10.84
C THR A 222 25.05 8.34 -12.16
N LYS A 223 24.52 9.55 -12.39
CA LYS A 223 24.84 10.34 -13.59
C LYS A 223 26.32 10.71 -13.66
N SER A 224 26.90 11.19 -12.56
CA SER A 224 28.33 11.52 -12.52
C SER A 224 29.21 10.30 -12.78
N LEU A 225 28.85 9.12 -12.25
CA LEU A 225 29.58 7.88 -12.53
C LEU A 225 29.46 7.45 -14.00
N MET A 226 28.27 7.59 -14.58
CA MET A 226 28.06 7.33 -16.00
C MET A 226 28.88 8.27 -16.89
N GLU A 227 28.91 9.56 -16.58
CA GLU A 227 29.73 10.55 -17.29
C GLU A 227 31.22 10.21 -17.21
N MET A 228 31.74 9.86 -16.01
CA MET A 228 33.14 9.44 -15.85
C MET A 228 33.44 8.16 -16.64
N GLN A 229 32.50 7.24 -16.72
CA GLN A 229 32.67 6.03 -17.52
C GLN A 229 32.65 6.34 -19.02
N GLU A 230 31.77 7.20 -19.50
CA GLU A 230 31.70 7.56 -20.92
C GLU A 230 32.92 8.39 -21.36
N SER A 231 33.33 9.36 -20.54
CA SER A 231 34.51 10.19 -20.79
C SER A 231 35.84 9.45 -20.57
N GLN A 232 35.81 8.37 -19.78
CA GLN A 232 37.01 7.68 -19.29
C GLN A 232 37.91 8.58 -18.42
N GLU A 233 37.35 9.63 -17.83
CA GLU A 233 38.05 10.56 -16.97
C GLU A 233 37.45 10.55 -15.57
N LEU A 234 38.31 10.36 -14.56
CA LEU A 234 37.90 10.52 -13.17
C LEU A 234 37.56 11.99 -12.92
N SER A 235 36.43 12.25 -12.26
CA SER A 235 36.06 13.56 -11.75
C SER A 235 35.67 13.45 -10.27
N SER A 236 35.39 14.59 -9.63
CA SER A 236 34.84 14.63 -8.27
C SER A 236 33.34 14.84 -8.33
N ILE A 237 32.59 14.05 -7.59
CA ILE A 237 31.14 14.20 -7.43
C ILE A 237 30.87 15.33 -6.44
N THR A 238 30.12 16.36 -6.84
CA THR A 238 29.75 17.46 -5.95
C THR A 238 28.57 17.07 -5.08
N LEU A 239 28.81 16.96 -3.76
CA LEU A 239 27.81 16.58 -2.76
C LEU A 239 27.42 17.75 -1.84
N HIS A 240 27.51 18.98 -2.34
CA HIS A 240 27.17 20.15 -1.56
C HIS A 240 25.67 20.14 -1.21
N GLY A 241 25.34 20.32 0.09
CA GLY A 241 23.97 20.25 0.59
C GLY A 241 23.38 18.83 0.62
N ALA A 242 24.20 17.79 0.47
CA ALA A 242 23.77 16.41 0.64
C ALA A 242 23.48 16.09 2.12
N PRO A 243 22.46 15.25 2.40
CA PRO A 243 22.15 14.80 3.76
C PRO A 243 23.31 13.99 4.36
N ASN A 244 23.34 13.83 5.68
CA ASN A 244 24.34 13.00 6.35
C ASN A 244 23.87 11.54 6.42
N ASP A 245 23.82 10.87 5.28
CA ASP A 245 23.33 9.50 5.13
C ASP A 245 24.31 8.57 4.38
N ASP A 246 23.99 7.27 4.33
CA ASP A 246 24.82 6.24 3.69
C ASP A 246 25.05 6.49 2.19
N ILE A 247 24.08 7.13 1.52
CA ILE A 247 24.18 7.51 0.10
C ILE A 247 25.26 8.56 -0.07
N THR A 248 25.27 9.57 0.80
CA THR A 248 26.27 10.64 0.78
C THR A 248 27.65 10.10 1.16
N TYR A 249 27.72 9.19 2.13
CA TYR A 249 28.95 8.47 2.46
C TYR A 249 29.52 7.70 1.26
N LEU A 250 28.67 7.06 0.46
CA LEU A 250 29.08 6.36 -0.76
C LEU A 250 29.70 7.33 -1.79
N GLY A 251 29.07 8.49 -1.99
CA GLY A 251 29.62 9.54 -2.87
C GLY A 251 30.97 10.10 -2.36
N LEU A 252 31.10 10.34 -1.05
CA LEU A 252 32.35 10.81 -0.43
C LEU A 252 33.47 9.76 -0.54
N SER A 253 33.14 8.49 -0.28
CA SER A 253 34.08 7.37 -0.41
C SER A 253 34.57 7.22 -1.85
N PHE A 254 33.68 7.41 -2.82
CA PHE A 254 34.07 7.42 -4.23
C PHE A 254 35.01 8.58 -4.56
N ASN A 255 34.76 9.79 -4.05
CA ASN A 255 35.67 10.92 -4.23
C ASN A 255 37.06 10.65 -3.63
N ALA A 256 37.13 10.03 -2.45
CA ALA A 256 38.39 9.63 -1.83
C ALA A 256 39.15 8.60 -2.69
N LEU A 257 38.44 7.60 -3.22
CA LEU A 257 39.00 6.61 -4.14
C LEU A 257 39.52 7.28 -5.43
N SER A 258 38.71 8.14 -6.06
CA SER A 258 39.06 8.89 -7.27
C SER A 258 40.33 9.73 -7.08
N SER A 259 40.44 10.42 -5.95
CA SER A 259 41.63 11.17 -5.55
C SER A 259 42.86 10.28 -5.38
N THR A 260 42.70 9.14 -4.69
CA THR A 260 43.77 8.15 -4.47
C THR A 260 44.28 7.59 -5.80
N ILE A 261 43.39 7.19 -6.71
CA ILE A 261 43.76 6.68 -8.04
C ILE A 261 44.47 7.77 -8.86
N ARG A 262 43.97 9.02 -8.84
CA ARG A 262 44.62 10.13 -9.53
C ARG A 262 46.04 10.38 -9.00
N ASN A 263 46.24 10.31 -7.69
CA ASN A 263 47.55 10.45 -7.08
C ASN A 263 48.49 9.30 -7.50
N LEU A 264 48.03 8.05 -7.45
CA LEU A 264 48.79 6.89 -7.92
C LEU A 264 49.18 7.02 -9.39
N MET A 265 48.26 7.49 -10.25
CA MET A 265 48.53 7.73 -11.66
C MET A 265 49.60 8.81 -11.85
N ASN A 266 49.56 9.90 -11.07
CA ASN A 266 50.58 10.94 -11.11
C ASN A 266 51.95 10.42 -10.66
N ILE A 267 52.00 9.57 -9.64
CA ILE A 267 53.24 8.91 -9.20
C ILE A 267 53.77 7.99 -10.31
N PHE A 268 52.92 7.14 -10.88
CA PHE A 268 53.29 6.24 -11.99
C PHE A 268 53.90 7.00 -13.16
N ARG A 269 53.29 8.13 -13.58
CA ARG A 269 53.81 8.99 -14.66
C ARG A 269 55.22 9.54 -14.41
N LYS A 270 55.72 9.56 -13.17
CA LYS A 270 57.10 9.95 -12.85
C LYS A 270 58.12 8.82 -13.09
N PHE A 271 57.67 7.56 -13.17
CA PHE A 271 58.55 6.38 -13.27
C PHE A 271 58.56 5.73 -14.66
N VAL A 272 57.69 6.17 -15.57
CA VAL A 272 57.67 5.73 -16.98
C VAL A 272 58.06 6.88 -17.91
N THR A 273 58.71 6.55 -19.03
CA THR A 273 59.04 7.54 -20.06
C THR A 273 57.77 8.15 -20.65
N GLN A 274 57.84 9.42 -21.06
CA GLN A 274 56.68 10.18 -21.55
C GLN A 274 56.00 9.51 -22.75
N ASP A 275 56.78 8.84 -23.60
CA ASP A 275 56.27 8.06 -24.73
C ASP A 275 55.48 6.84 -24.29
N VAL A 276 56.00 6.03 -23.35
CA VAL A 276 55.29 4.84 -22.85
C VAL A 276 53.99 5.24 -22.16
N ALA A 277 54.01 6.30 -21.35
CA ALA A 277 52.80 6.81 -20.70
C ALA A 277 51.77 7.36 -21.71
N SER A 278 52.21 8.12 -22.71
CA SER A 278 51.32 8.67 -23.75
C SER A 278 50.73 7.59 -24.65
N ARG A 279 51.54 6.58 -24.98
CA ARG A 279 51.17 5.43 -25.80
C ARG A 279 50.19 4.52 -25.07
N ALA A 280 50.43 4.24 -23.78
CA ALA A 280 49.49 3.50 -22.93
C ALA A 280 48.14 4.22 -22.79
N TYR A 281 48.14 5.56 -22.69
CA TYR A 281 46.92 6.36 -22.60
C TYR A 281 46.12 6.37 -23.92
N LYS A 282 46.80 6.49 -25.07
CA LYS A 282 46.17 6.51 -26.40
C LYS A 282 45.71 5.13 -26.86
N GLU A 283 46.59 4.14 -26.78
CA GLU A 283 46.37 2.79 -27.32
C GLU A 283 45.53 1.92 -26.38
N ARG A 284 45.35 2.35 -25.11
CA ARG A 284 44.54 1.69 -24.07
C ARG A 284 44.94 0.24 -23.77
N GLN A 285 46.08 -0.19 -24.30
CA GLN A 285 46.71 -1.48 -24.10
C GLN A 285 48.22 -1.26 -24.13
N ILE A 286 48.94 -1.87 -23.20
CA ILE A 286 50.41 -1.95 -23.28
C ILE A 286 50.71 -3.28 -23.95
N LYS A 287 50.87 -3.26 -25.28
CA LYS A 287 51.40 -4.42 -25.98
C LYS A 287 52.92 -4.40 -25.82
N LEU A 288 53.43 -5.33 -25.03
CA LEU A 288 54.87 -5.57 -24.90
C LEU A 288 55.35 -6.34 -26.14
N GLU A 289 55.29 -5.71 -27.31
CA GLU A 289 55.81 -6.26 -28.55
C GLU A 289 57.22 -5.70 -28.77
N GLY A 290 58.22 -6.57 -28.81
CA GLY A 290 59.59 -6.21 -29.15
C GLY A 290 59.75 -6.08 -30.67
N THR A 291 60.12 -4.89 -31.15
CA THR A 291 60.45 -4.68 -32.57
C THR A 291 61.93 -4.36 -32.71
N LYS A 292 62.61 -4.94 -33.70
CA LYS A 292 63.97 -4.53 -34.04
C LYS A 292 63.90 -3.13 -34.67
N GLN A 293 64.62 -2.18 -34.08
CA GLN A 293 64.71 -0.81 -34.58
C GLN A 293 66.18 -0.43 -34.75
N GLU A 294 66.48 0.35 -35.79
CA GLU A 294 67.79 0.94 -35.96
C GLU A 294 67.86 2.21 -35.09
N LEU A 295 68.68 2.17 -34.05
CA LEU A 295 68.78 3.23 -33.05
C LEU A 295 70.23 3.67 -32.93
N THR A 296 70.46 4.98 -32.84
CA THR A 296 71.76 5.53 -32.42
C THR A 296 71.78 5.62 -30.91
N ILE A 297 72.71 4.91 -30.27
CA ILE A 297 72.82 4.86 -28.80
C ILE A 297 73.98 5.74 -28.36
N LEU A 298 73.70 6.68 -27.46
CA LEU A 298 74.71 7.52 -26.81
C LEU A 298 75.01 6.97 -25.41
N PHE A 299 76.28 6.74 -25.12
CA PHE A 299 76.77 6.44 -23.78
C PHE A 299 77.58 7.62 -23.25
N THR A 300 77.22 8.11 -22.07
CA THR A 300 77.95 9.15 -21.34
C THR A 300 78.12 8.74 -19.89
N ASP A 301 79.27 9.05 -19.32
CA ASP A 301 79.59 8.75 -17.92
C ASP A 301 80.30 9.94 -17.26
N ILE A 302 80.27 9.99 -15.94
CA ILE A 302 80.93 11.01 -15.13
C ILE A 302 82.36 10.55 -14.84
N LYS A 303 83.36 11.31 -15.30
CA LYS A 303 84.76 11.01 -15.04
C LYS A 303 85.05 10.95 -13.54
N GLY A 304 85.66 9.86 -13.07
CA GLY A 304 86.05 9.68 -11.66
C GLY A 304 84.88 9.40 -10.73
N PHE A 305 83.75 8.92 -11.25
CA PHE A 305 82.52 8.66 -10.47
C PHE A 305 82.75 7.83 -9.21
N THR A 306 83.52 6.73 -9.30
CA THR A 306 83.83 5.85 -8.16
C THR A 306 84.41 6.63 -6.98
N TYR A 307 85.47 7.41 -7.22
CA TYR A 307 86.11 8.21 -6.18
C TYR A 307 85.16 9.24 -5.55
N MET A 308 84.34 9.90 -6.37
CA MET A 308 83.35 10.87 -5.90
C MET A 308 82.29 10.22 -5.01
N THR A 309 81.85 8.99 -5.33
CA THR A 309 80.87 8.27 -4.50
C THR A 309 81.42 7.88 -3.13
N GLU A 310 82.72 7.58 -3.05
CA GLU A 310 83.41 7.24 -1.80
C GLU A 310 83.65 8.45 -0.89
N THR A 311 83.71 9.67 -1.45
CA THR A 311 83.94 10.91 -0.68
C THR A 311 82.66 11.69 -0.33
N LEU A 312 81.68 11.76 -1.25
CA LEU A 312 80.52 12.65 -1.10
C LEU A 312 79.33 12.01 -0.38
N GLY A 313 79.28 10.67 -0.23
CA GLY A 313 78.15 9.99 0.42
C GLY A 313 76.81 10.38 -0.20
N ASN A 314 75.85 10.87 0.61
CA ASN A 314 74.51 11.24 0.15
C ASN A 314 74.45 12.45 -0.80
N ASP A 315 75.46 13.33 -0.80
CA ASP A 315 75.47 14.51 -1.68
C ASP A 315 75.71 14.15 -3.15
N ILE A 316 76.15 12.91 -3.44
CA ILE A 316 76.25 12.39 -4.81
C ILE A 316 74.91 12.42 -5.55
N ILE A 317 73.78 12.29 -4.82
CA ILE A 317 72.43 12.31 -5.41
C ILE A 317 72.15 13.66 -6.07
N LYS A 318 72.60 14.77 -5.47
CA LYS A 318 72.44 16.12 -6.06
C LYS A 318 73.27 16.27 -7.32
N LEU A 319 74.50 15.77 -7.31
CA LEU A 319 75.39 15.79 -8.47
C LEU A 319 74.82 14.94 -9.61
N LEU A 320 74.31 13.75 -9.30
CA LEU A 320 73.62 12.88 -10.27
C LEU A 320 72.40 13.57 -10.87
N ASN A 321 71.51 14.11 -10.04
CA ASN A 321 70.32 14.82 -10.52
C ASN A 321 70.71 16.01 -11.42
N LEU A 322 71.74 16.79 -11.06
CA LEU A 322 72.22 17.90 -11.87
C LEU A 322 72.82 17.45 -13.21
N HIS A 323 73.59 16.35 -13.19
CA HIS A 323 74.17 15.76 -14.41
C HIS A 323 73.06 15.24 -15.34
N TYR A 324 72.12 14.45 -14.81
CA TYR A 324 70.99 13.92 -15.59
C TYR A 324 70.08 15.04 -16.10
N ASP A 325 69.73 16.03 -15.27
CA ASP A 325 68.90 17.17 -15.71
C ASP A 325 69.57 17.97 -16.84
N LYS A 326 70.89 18.20 -16.75
CA LYS A 326 71.63 18.88 -17.82
C LYS A 326 71.70 18.03 -19.08
N ALA A 327 71.99 16.74 -18.95
CA ALA A 327 72.07 15.82 -20.08
C ALA A 327 70.72 15.71 -20.80
N ILE A 328 69.62 15.51 -20.07
CA ILE A 328 68.26 15.38 -20.62
C ILE A 328 67.79 16.69 -21.29
N ARG A 329 68.22 17.87 -20.82
CA ARG A 329 67.82 19.16 -21.42
C ARG A 329 68.59 19.54 -22.70
N HIS A 330 69.77 18.97 -22.92
CA HIS A 330 70.64 19.30 -24.07
C HIS A 330 70.60 18.25 -25.19
N ILE A 331 69.78 17.21 -25.03
CA ILE A 331 69.45 16.19 -26.03
C ILE A 331 68.03 16.46 -26.53
#